data_AF-A0A9D7PGA6-F1
#
_entry.id   AF-A0A9D7PGA6-F1
#
_cell.length_a   1.000
_cell.length_b   1.000
_cell.length_c   1.000
_cell.angle_alpha   90.00
_cell.angle_beta   90.00
_cell.angle_gamma   90.00
#
_symmetry.space_group_name_H-M   'P 1'
#
loop_
_entity.id
_entity.type
_entity.pdbx_description
1 polymer ?
#
loop_
_entity_poly.entity_id
_entity_poly.type
_entity_poly.pdbx_seq_one_letter_code
_entity_poly.pdbx_strand_id
1 'polypeptide(L)'
;MRNAIASMVAAVAVAVALGFAVTGTARAQEELCLDKREIQERINSGQLRQLSEAIAAAGVEGKIISSAVQLCRIDGRWQWRVNVMDYSGESKPVTLPAE
;
A
#
# COMPACT_ATOMS: atom_id res chain seq x y z
N MET A 1 -26.96 -44.95 47.38
CA MET A 1 -28.04 -45.84 46.87
C MET A 1 -28.80 -45.12 45.76
N ARG A 2 -29.13 -45.86 44.69
CA ARG A 2 -30.12 -45.61 43.62
C ARG A 2 -29.77 -44.67 42.46
N ASN A 3 -29.50 -45.35 41.34
CA ASN A 3 -29.60 -44.97 39.94
C ASN A 3 -30.83 -44.11 39.59
N ALA A 4 -30.69 -43.30 38.54
CA ALA A 4 -31.69 -43.25 37.46
C ALA A 4 -30.99 -42.93 36.14
N ILE A 5 -31.00 -43.92 35.25
CA ILE A 5 -30.76 -43.83 33.81
C ILE A 5 -32.12 -43.54 33.16
N ALA A 6 -32.13 -42.89 31.99
CA ALA A 6 -33.23 -42.62 31.05
C ALA A 6 -33.71 -41.15 31.09
N SER A 7 -33.80 -40.39 29.99
CA SER A 7 -34.08 -40.75 28.59
C SER A 7 -33.29 -39.81 27.64
N MET A 8 -32.65 -40.29 26.57
CA MET A 8 -33.14 -40.21 25.16
C MET A 8 -34.02 -38.96 24.91
N VAL A 9 -33.70 -37.99 24.04
CA VAL A 9 -33.63 -38.09 22.57
C VAL A 9 -32.98 -36.81 22.00
N ALA A 10 -32.35 -36.96 20.84
CA ALA A 10 -31.61 -36.02 20.00
C ALA A 10 -32.13 -34.58 19.84
N ALA A 11 -31.18 -33.63 19.78
CA ALA A 11 -31.14 -32.58 18.77
C ALA A 11 -29.71 -32.05 18.64
N VAL A 12 -28.97 -32.57 17.67
CA VAL A 12 -27.70 -32.01 17.19
C VAL A 12 -28.04 -30.69 16.50
N ALA A 13 -27.73 -29.57 17.13
CA ALA A 13 -27.66 -28.26 16.48
C ALA A 13 -26.23 -27.73 16.66
N VAL A 14 -25.42 -28.00 15.65
CA VAL A 14 -24.06 -27.50 15.49
C VAL A 14 -24.14 -25.98 15.28
N ALA A 15 -23.87 -25.19 16.31
CA ALA A 15 -23.61 -23.76 16.17
C ALA A 15 -22.11 -23.52 16.37
N VAL A 16 -21.35 -23.75 15.30
CA VAL A 16 -19.93 -23.37 15.21
C VAL A 16 -19.87 -21.86 15.06
N ALA A 17 -19.77 -21.15 16.18
CA ALA A 17 -19.38 -19.74 16.19
C ALA A 17 -17.85 -19.66 16.25
N LEU A 18 -17.19 -19.90 15.11
CA LEU A 18 -15.79 -19.55 14.89
C LEU A 18 -15.67 -18.03 14.75
N GLY A 19 -15.84 -17.32 15.86
CA GLY A 19 -15.56 -15.89 15.96
C GLY A 19 -14.08 -15.67 16.20
N PHE A 20 -13.22 -16.08 15.28
CA PHE A 20 -11.84 -15.58 15.22
C PHE A 20 -11.90 -14.10 14.85
N ALA A 21 -12.10 -13.24 15.84
CA ALA A 21 -11.77 -11.83 15.74
C ALA A 21 -10.24 -11.73 15.70
N VAL A 22 -9.66 -12.08 14.55
CA VAL A 22 -8.39 -11.53 14.13
C VAL A 22 -8.67 -10.04 13.99
N THR A 23 -8.49 -9.28 15.07
CA THR A 23 -8.20 -7.85 14.97
C THR A 23 -6.82 -7.77 14.33
N GLY A 24 -6.77 -8.07 13.04
CA GLY A 24 -5.69 -7.65 12.18
C GLY A 24 -5.71 -6.15 12.31
N THR A 25 -4.87 -5.61 13.18
CA THR A 25 -4.34 -4.28 12.97
C THR A 25 -3.83 -4.36 11.55
N ALA A 26 -4.57 -3.79 10.60
CA ALA A 26 -4.03 -3.44 9.31
C ALA A 26 -2.83 -2.59 9.68
N ARG A 27 -1.65 -3.22 9.69
CA ARG A 27 -0.38 -2.53 9.81
C ARG A 27 -0.44 -1.65 8.58
N ALA A 28 -0.80 -0.39 8.75
CA ALA A 28 -0.42 0.65 7.82
C ALA A 28 1.09 0.53 7.78
N GLN A 29 1.57 -0.30 6.84
CA GLN A 29 2.96 -0.43 6.50
C GLN A 29 3.45 0.99 6.32
N GLU A 30 4.28 1.45 7.26
CA GLU A 30 4.87 2.77 7.20
C GLU A 30 5.59 2.83 5.85
N GLU A 31 5.00 3.54 4.89
CA GLU A 31 5.54 3.66 3.54
C GLU A 31 6.96 4.23 3.68
N LEU A 32 7.97 3.41 3.38
CA LEU A 32 9.36 3.80 3.53
C LEU A 32 9.70 4.83 2.46
N CYS A 33 9.63 6.11 2.80
CA CYS A 33 9.99 7.21 1.90
C CYS A 33 11.43 7.64 2.12
N LEU A 34 12.15 7.84 1.03
CA LEU A 34 13.54 8.29 1.06
C LEU A 34 13.64 9.80 1.21
N ASP A 35 14.69 10.24 1.90
CA ASP A 35 15.09 11.63 1.89
C ASP A 35 15.88 12.00 0.61
N LYS A 36 16.02 13.30 0.36
CA LYS A 36 16.64 13.81 -0.88
C LYS A 36 18.08 13.33 -1.08
N ARG A 37 18.87 13.18 -0.02
CA ARG A 37 20.25 12.73 -0.12
C ARG A 37 20.28 11.27 -0.54
N GLU A 38 19.50 10.41 0.11
CA GLU A 38 19.45 8.99 -0.21
C GLU A 38 18.92 8.75 -1.64
N ILE A 39 17.91 9.52 -2.08
CA ILE A 39 17.44 9.52 -3.47
C ILE A 39 18.60 9.78 -4.43
N GLN A 40 19.37 10.85 -4.19
CA GLN A 40 20.46 11.23 -5.09
C GLN A 40 21.59 10.20 -5.11
N GLU A 41 21.95 9.64 -3.96
CA GLU A 41 22.94 8.57 -3.86
C GLU A 41 22.52 7.34 -4.67
N ARG A 42 21.25 6.92 -4.54
CA ARG A 42 20.72 5.77 -5.27
C ARG A 42 20.60 6.02 -6.78
N ILE A 43 20.21 7.23 -7.20
CA ILE A 43 20.26 7.64 -8.62
C ILE A 43 21.69 7.56 -9.16
N ASN A 44 22.66 8.13 -8.44
CA ASN A 44 24.07 8.12 -8.85
C ASN A 44 24.65 6.71 -8.94
N SER A 45 24.18 5.80 -8.08
CA SER A 45 24.56 4.38 -8.11
C SER A 45 23.87 3.55 -9.20
N GLY A 46 22.91 4.14 -9.94
CA GLY A 46 22.10 3.44 -10.95
C GLY A 46 21.02 2.52 -10.37
N GLN A 47 20.76 2.58 -9.06
CA GLN A 47 19.69 1.81 -8.40
C GLN A 47 18.30 2.40 -8.64
N LEU A 48 18.22 3.72 -8.91
CA LEU A 48 16.96 4.42 -9.17
C LEU A 48 17.08 5.27 -10.43
N ARG A 49 15.97 5.39 -11.17
CA ARG A 49 15.78 6.29 -12.28
C ARG A 49 15.42 7.69 -11.81
N GLN A 50 15.87 8.69 -12.58
CA GLN A 50 15.50 10.07 -12.33
C GLN A 50 14.00 10.29 -12.57
N LEU A 51 13.39 11.21 -11.81
CA LEU A 51 11.96 11.51 -11.97
C LEU A 51 11.60 11.94 -13.41
N SER A 52 12.45 12.73 -14.07
CA SER A 52 12.25 13.15 -15.46
C SER A 52 12.15 11.97 -16.43
N GLU A 53 12.99 10.96 -16.22
CA GLU A 53 12.98 9.72 -17.00
C GLU A 53 11.72 8.90 -16.71
N ALA A 54 11.32 8.79 -15.44
CA ALA A 54 10.09 8.09 -15.06
C ALA A 54 8.83 8.75 -15.65
N ILE A 55 8.78 10.09 -15.69
CA ILE A 55 7.70 10.86 -16.33
C ILE A 55 7.66 10.59 -17.83
N ALA A 56 8.80 10.68 -18.50
CA ALA A 56 8.90 10.45 -19.94
C ALA A 56 8.48 9.03 -20.32
N ALA A 57 8.91 8.03 -19.55
CA ALA A 57 8.57 6.63 -19.77
C ALA A 57 7.07 6.33 -19.56
N ALA A 58 6.41 7.03 -18.63
CA ALA A 58 5.00 6.84 -18.33
C ALA A 58 4.06 7.64 -19.24
N GLY A 59 4.58 8.55 -20.07
CA GLY A 59 3.75 9.39 -20.94
C GLY A 59 2.84 10.35 -20.16
N VAL A 60 3.28 10.78 -18.98
CA VAL A 60 2.48 11.70 -18.15
C VAL A 60 2.45 13.08 -18.80
N GLU A 61 1.27 13.49 -19.22
CA GLU A 61 0.99 14.84 -19.71
C GLU A 61 0.51 15.73 -18.57
N GLY A 62 0.90 17.01 -18.59
CA GLY A 62 0.52 18.00 -17.57
C GLY A 62 1.68 18.52 -16.74
N LYS A 63 1.37 19.39 -15.76
CA LYS A 63 2.38 20.07 -14.96
C LYS A 63 2.63 19.32 -13.65
N ILE A 64 3.87 18.88 -13.44
CA ILE A 64 4.29 18.31 -12.15
C ILE A 64 4.35 19.41 -11.08
N ILE A 65 3.76 19.12 -9.92
CA ILE A 65 3.85 19.97 -8.74
C ILE A 65 5.05 19.49 -7.91
N SER A 66 6.19 20.19 -8.08
CA SER A 66 7.49 19.81 -7.50
C SER A 66 7.53 19.83 -5.97
N SER A 67 6.65 20.58 -5.31
CA SER A 67 6.59 20.66 -3.84
C SER A 67 6.06 19.38 -3.18
N ALA A 68 5.41 18.50 -3.94
CA ALA A 68 4.81 17.26 -3.43
C ALA A 68 5.53 15.99 -3.92
N VAL A 69 6.76 16.12 -4.42
CA VAL A 69 7.54 14.98 -4.93
C VAL A 69 8.12 14.17 -3.78
N GLN A 70 7.81 12.88 -3.76
CA GLN A 70 8.35 11.90 -2.82
C GLN A 70 8.79 10.64 -3.57
N LEU A 71 9.71 9.86 -2.99
CA LEU A 71 10.05 8.54 -3.49
C LEU A 71 9.88 7.54 -2.35
N CYS A 72 8.91 6.65 -2.49
CA CYS A 72 8.48 5.76 -1.42
C CYS A 72 8.46 4.32 -1.88
N ARG A 73 8.58 3.41 -0.92
CA ARG A 73 8.42 1.99 -1.16
C ARG A 73 6.94 1.62 -1.07
N ILE A 74 6.36 1.27 -2.22
CA ILE A 74 4.94 0.93 -2.37
C ILE A 74 4.88 -0.47 -3.00
N ASP A 75 4.17 -1.38 -2.33
CA ASP A 75 4.08 -2.79 -2.72
C ASP A 75 5.46 -3.44 -2.97
N GLY A 76 6.42 -3.07 -2.13
CA GLY A 76 7.80 -3.57 -2.18
C GLY A 76 8.71 -2.93 -3.23
N ARG A 77 8.19 -2.05 -4.08
CA ARG A 77 8.91 -1.39 -5.19
C ARG A 77 9.16 0.09 -4.93
N TRP A 78 10.24 0.64 -5.46
CA TRP A 78 10.50 2.08 -5.36
C TRP A 78 9.66 2.84 -6.39
N GLN A 79 8.86 3.78 -5.91
CA GLN A 79 7.99 4.57 -6.78
C GLN A 79 8.05 6.06 -6.42
N TRP A 80 8.10 6.89 -7.46
CA TRP A 80 7.90 8.33 -7.36
C TRP A 80 6.42 8.61 -7.12
N ARG A 81 6.10 9.37 -6.07
CA ARG A 81 4.78 9.98 -5.86
C ARG A 81 4.87 11.44 -6.26
N VAL A 82 4.04 11.85 -7.20
CA VAL A 82 3.96 13.23 -7.68
C VAL A 82 2.51 13.65 -7.80
N ASN A 83 2.23 14.95 -7.72
CA ASN A 83 0.95 15.49 -8.14
C ASN A 83 1.09 16.06 -9.54
N VAL A 84 0.18 15.67 -10.43
CA VAL A 84 0.11 16.13 -11.82
C VAL A 84 -1.13 16.99 -11.95
N MET A 85 -0.94 18.22 -12.41
CA MET A 85 -2.04 19.13 -12.69
C MET A 85 -2.38 19.08 -14.18
N ASP A 86 -3.64 18.79 -14.48
CA ASP A 86 -4.16 18.79 -15.85
C ASP A 86 -4.53 20.20 -16.35
N TYR A 87 -4.99 20.31 -17.59
CA TYR A 87 -5.36 21.57 -18.22
C TYR A 87 -6.57 22.26 -17.59
N SER A 88 -7.39 21.54 -16.82
CA SER A 88 -8.52 22.10 -16.07
C SER A 88 -8.09 22.73 -14.74
N GLY A 89 -6.82 22.52 -14.34
CA GLY A 89 -6.29 22.94 -13.05
C GLY A 89 -6.51 21.92 -11.93
N GLU A 90 -7.13 20.77 -12.23
CA GLU A 90 -7.28 19.70 -11.25
C GLU A 90 -5.93 18.99 -11.06
N SER A 91 -5.57 18.73 -9.79
CA SER A 91 -4.34 18.03 -9.43
C SER A 91 -4.64 16.63 -8.94
N LYS A 92 -4.04 15.63 -9.58
CA LYS A 92 -4.21 14.22 -9.25
C LYS A 92 -2.88 13.60 -8.82
N PRO A 93 -2.87 12.76 -7.77
CA PRO A 93 -1.67 12.01 -7.42
C PRO A 93 -1.39 10.95 -8.49
N VAL A 94 -0.14 10.85 -8.90
CA VAL A 94 0.36 9.86 -9.85
C VAL A 94 1.58 9.18 -9.24
N THR A 95 1.63 7.88 -9.41
CA THR A 95 2.74 7.06 -8.94
C THR A 95 3.51 6.52 -10.15
N LEU A 96 4.83 6.70 -10.18
CA LEU A 96 5.68 6.33 -11.30
C LEU A 96 6.78 5.38 -10.84
N PRO A 97 7.09 4.30 -11.60
CA PRO A 97 8.18 3.41 -11.25
C PRO A 97 9.52 4.15 -11.20
N ALA A 98 10.33 3.87 -10.17
CA ALA A 98 11.66 4.46 -10.02
C ALA A 98 12.80 3.44 -10.24
N GLU A 99 12.48 2.17 -10.49
CA GLU A 99 13.43 1.10 -10.85
C GLU A 99 13.47 0.92 -12.36
#